data_AF-A0A1E4SP25-F1
#
_entry.id   AF-A0A1E4SP25-F1
#
_cell.length_a   1.000
_cell.length_b   1.000
_cell.length_c   1.000
_cell.angle_alpha   90.00
_cell.angle_beta   90.00
_cell.angle_gamma   90.00
#
_symmetry.space_group_name_H-M   'P 1'
#
loop_
_entity.id
_entity.type
_entity.pdbx_description
1 polymer ?
#
loop_
_entity_poly.entity_id
_entity_poly.type
_entity_poly.pdbx_seq_one_letter_code
_entity_poly.pdbx_strand_id
1 'polypeptide(L)'
;FRNLYHQYKHQFKTAHDKSAELFSAEKAQRQALYYFQRRNNALLRILEEYNKVEDHLDLESNAFDDEKIVRIAHTAPRLSHILKPILDLQRGQSIDVDRAHLVNLLVHETIPELINDDLLTIETNPQDPDNWCRRNVPNLVTAKFRPIKLPA
;
A
#
# COMPACT_ATOMS: atom_id res chain seq x y z
N PHE A 1 -40.00 -11.11 -19.73
CA PHE A 1 -39.08 -11.94 -18.92
C PHE A 1 -37.70 -12.16 -19.58
N ARG A 2 -37.60 -12.64 -20.83
CA ARG A 2 -36.29 -12.86 -21.51
C ARG A 2 -35.40 -11.60 -21.59
N ASN A 3 -35.95 -10.45 -21.97
CA ASN A 3 -35.18 -9.21 -22.12
C ASN A 3 -34.69 -8.64 -20.79
N LEU A 4 -35.50 -8.73 -19.73
CA LEU A 4 -35.15 -8.26 -18.40
C LEU A 4 -34.01 -9.10 -17.78
N TYR A 5 -34.05 -10.42 -18.00
CA TYR A 5 -32.97 -11.32 -17.61
C TYR A 5 -31.65 -10.98 -18.30
N HIS A 6 -31.68 -10.71 -19.61
CA HIS A 6 -30.48 -10.32 -20.35
C HIS A 6 -29.90 -8.98 -19.88
N GLN A 7 -30.76 -8.01 -19.53
CA GLN A 7 -30.33 -6.73 -18.95
C GLN A 7 -29.64 -6.92 -17.60
N TYR A 8 -30.24 -7.66 -16.66
CA TYR A 8 -29.61 -7.92 -15.38
C TYR A 8 -28.33 -8.72 -15.50
N LYS A 9 -28.28 -9.71 -16.39
CA LYS A 9 -27.06 -10.47 -16.69
C LYS A 9 -25.95 -9.57 -17.22
N HIS A 10 -26.28 -8.62 -18.09
CA HIS A 10 -25.31 -7.66 -18.61
C HIS A 10 -24.81 -6.73 -17.49
N GLN A 11 -25.69 -6.16 -16.69
CA GLN A 11 -25.32 -5.28 -15.57
C GLN A 11 -24.42 -6.01 -14.56
N PHE A 12 -24.78 -7.24 -14.19
CA PHE A 12 -23.97 -8.07 -13.30
C PHE A 12 -22.58 -8.32 -13.88
N LYS A 13 -22.50 -8.70 -15.16
CA LYS A 13 -21.21 -8.94 -15.82
C LYS A 13 -20.34 -7.68 -15.81
N THR A 14 -20.90 -6.53 -16.18
CA THR A 14 -20.15 -5.26 -16.19
C THR A 14 -19.65 -4.88 -14.80
N ALA A 15 -20.48 -5.01 -13.77
CA ALA A 15 -20.10 -4.72 -12.39
C ALA A 15 -19.03 -5.70 -11.87
N HIS A 16 -19.17 -6.99 -12.16
CA HIS A 16 -18.21 -8.02 -11.81
C HIS A 16 -16.85 -7.76 -12.47
N ASP A 17 -16.83 -7.53 -13.79
CA ASP A 17 -15.59 -7.31 -14.54
C ASP A 17 -14.87 -6.06 -14.02
N LYS A 18 -15.62 -4.98 -13.70
CA LYS A 18 -15.02 -3.78 -13.12
C LYS A 18 -14.49 -4.01 -11.70
N SER A 19 -15.21 -4.77 -10.89
CA SER A 19 -14.75 -5.12 -9.53
C SER A 19 -13.48 -5.98 -9.57
N ALA A 20 -13.38 -6.92 -10.51
CA ALA A 20 -12.20 -7.76 -10.68
C ALA A 20 -10.98 -6.93 -11.13
N GLU A 21 -11.18 -6.02 -12.07
CA GLU A 21 -10.15 -5.06 -12.51
C GLU A 21 -9.65 -4.21 -11.32
N LEU A 22 -10.56 -3.58 -10.58
CA LEU A 22 -10.21 -2.74 -9.43
C LEU A 22 -9.46 -3.52 -8.34
N PHE A 23 -9.91 -4.74 -8.03
CA PHE A 23 -9.25 -5.58 -7.04
C PHE A 23 -7.81 -5.92 -7.46
N SER A 24 -7.59 -6.26 -8.73
CA SER A 24 -6.24 -6.52 -9.25
C SER A 24 -5.33 -5.29 -9.20
N ALA A 25 -5.87 -4.11 -9.55
CA ALA A 25 -5.13 -2.87 -9.55
C ALA A 25 -4.74 -2.45 -8.12
N GLU A 26 -5.67 -2.57 -7.18
CA GLU A 26 -5.46 -2.23 -5.78
C GLU A 26 -4.45 -3.18 -5.11
N LYS A 27 -4.51 -4.47 -5.43
CA LYS A 27 -3.48 -5.45 -5.04
C LYS A 27 -2.09 -5.08 -5.56
N ALA A 28 -1.98 -4.70 -6.84
CA ALA A 28 -0.71 -4.28 -7.44
C ALA A 28 -0.19 -2.97 -6.85
N GLN A 29 -1.07 -2.01 -6.56
CA GLN A 29 -0.73 -0.74 -5.90
C GLN A 29 -0.17 -0.99 -4.50
N ARG A 30 -0.84 -1.85 -3.70
CA ARG A 30 -0.34 -2.26 -2.38
C ARG A 30 1.06 -2.88 -2.48
N GLN A 31 1.26 -3.82 -3.41
CA GLN A 31 2.57 -4.45 -3.63
C GLN A 31 3.67 -3.43 -3.95
N ALA A 32 3.42 -2.50 -4.87
CA ALA A 32 4.37 -1.47 -5.25
C ALA A 32 4.71 -0.55 -4.06
N LEU A 33 3.69 -0.13 -3.31
CA LEU A 33 3.85 0.73 -2.14
C LEU A 33 4.69 0.05 -1.06
N TYR A 34 4.41 -1.23 -0.73
CA TYR A 34 5.22 -1.99 0.22
C TYR A 34 6.66 -2.20 -0.24
N TYR A 35 6.91 -2.37 -1.55
CA TYR A 35 8.27 -2.46 -2.07
C TYR A 35 9.06 -1.18 -1.84
N PHE A 36 8.49 -0.02 -2.19
CA PHE A 36 9.17 1.27 -2.01
C PHE A 36 9.32 1.63 -0.54
N GLN A 37 8.32 1.33 0.30
CA GLN A 37 8.41 1.54 1.75
C GLN A 37 9.55 0.72 2.37
N ARG A 38 9.63 -0.60 2.08
CA ARG A 38 10.73 -1.45 2.56
C ARG A 38 12.09 -0.91 2.12
N ARG A 39 12.20 -0.48 0.85
CA ARG A 39 13.43 0.12 0.32
C ARG A 39 13.80 1.40 1.07
N ASN A 40 12.83 2.29 1.32
CA ASN A 40 13.06 3.53 2.04
C ASN A 40 13.46 3.27 3.50
N ASN A 41 12.79 2.34 4.19
CA ASN A 41 13.14 1.92 5.55
C ASN A 41 14.55 1.34 5.63
N ALA A 42 14.96 0.53 4.64
CA ALA A 42 16.32 0.01 4.57
C ALA A 42 17.37 1.13 4.40
N LEU A 43 17.08 2.12 3.54
CA LEU A 43 17.95 3.29 3.38
C LEU A 43 18.03 4.12 4.67
N LEU A 44 16.89 4.37 5.34
CA LEU A 44 16.85 5.08 6.62
C LEU A 44 17.66 4.35 7.69
N ARG A 45 17.54 3.02 7.77
CA ARG A 45 18.33 2.20 8.70
C ARG A 45 19.83 2.28 8.42
N ILE A 46 20.23 2.24 7.15
CA ILE A 46 21.64 2.44 6.78
C ILE A 46 22.11 3.83 7.21
N LEU A 47 21.32 4.88 6.96
CA LEU A 47 21.64 6.24 7.39
C LEU A 47 21.74 6.37 8.91
N GLU A 48 20.86 5.72 9.67
CA GLU A 48 20.95 5.63 11.13
C GLU A 48 22.23 4.91 11.59
N GLU A 49 22.61 3.82 10.93
CA GLU A 49 23.86 3.11 11.22
C GLU A 49 25.09 3.97 10.92
N TYR A 50 25.07 4.75 9.83
CA TYR A 50 26.12 5.73 9.51
C TYR A 50 26.20 6.86 10.54
N ASN A 51 25.06 7.44 10.95
CA ASN A 51 25.04 8.50 11.96
C ASN A 51 25.53 7.98 13.33
N LYS A 52 25.23 6.73 13.70
CA LYS A 52 25.76 6.11 14.93
C LYS A 52 27.28 5.92 14.92
N VAL A 53 27.91 5.86 13.74
CA VAL A 53 29.38 5.85 13.62
C VAL A 53 29.95 7.26 13.80
N GLU A 54 29.18 8.31 13.48
CA GLU A 54 29.55 9.72 13.72
C GLU A 54 29.26 10.19 15.16
N ASP A 55 28.43 9.50 15.95
CA ASP A 55 28.13 9.82 17.37
C ASP A 55 29.35 9.76 18.33
N HIS A 56 30.54 9.39 17.85
CA HIS A 56 31.81 9.61 18.56
C HIS A 56 32.41 11.02 18.36
N LEU A 57 31.71 11.91 17.64
CA LEU A 57 32.07 13.30 17.44
C LEU A 57 30.96 14.20 18.00
N ASP A 58 31.09 14.57 19.28
CA ASP A 58 30.47 15.70 19.98
C ASP A 58 29.06 16.16 19.56
N LEU A 59 28.06 15.58 20.23
CA LEU A 59 26.63 15.91 20.21
C LEU A 59 26.28 17.29 20.85
N GLU A 60 26.87 18.39 20.38
CA GLU A 60 26.43 19.75 20.79
C GLU A 60 25.62 20.51 19.73
N SER A 61 25.29 19.93 18.57
CA SER A 61 24.45 20.62 17.59
C SER A 61 23.53 19.70 16.78
N ASN A 62 22.54 19.09 17.44
CA ASN A 62 21.33 18.60 16.76
C ASN A 62 20.37 19.75 16.38
N ALA A 63 20.91 20.90 15.97
CA ALA A 63 20.12 21.99 15.42
C ALA A 63 19.78 21.68 13.96
N PHE A 64 18.52 21.89 13.58
CA PHE A 64 18.08 21.73 12.20
C PHE A 64 18.84 22.70 11.28
N ASP A 65 19.63 22.17 10.36
CA ASP A 65 20.46 22.95 9.44
C ASP A 65 19.63 23.40 8.22
N ASP A 66 18.97 24.55 8.38
CA ASP A 66 18.23 25.26 7.33
C ASP A 66 19.08 25.45 6.05
N GLU A 67 20.38 25.74 6.20
CA GLU A 67 21.24 26.04 5.08
C GLU A 67 21.56 24.81 4.24
N LYS A 68 21.72 23.65 4.88
CA LYS A 68 21.94 22.38 4.18
C LYS A 68 20.75 22.04 3.28
N ILE A 69 19.52 22.23 3.75
CA ILE A 69 18.31 21.97 2.95
C ILE A 69 18.21 22.96 1.78
N VAL A 70 18.50 24.24 2.02
CA VAL A 70 18.53 25.26 0.96
C VAL A 70 19.58 24.91 -0.10
N ARG A 71 20.77 24.46 0.31
CA ARG A 71 21.82 24.00 -0.61
C ARG A 71 21.37 22.80 -1.45
N ILE A 72 20.75 21.80 -0.83
CA ILE A 72 20.22 20.62 -1.54
C ILE A 72 19.13 21.04 -2.55
N ALA A 73 18.24 21.95 -2.17
CA ALA A 73 17.21 22.48 -3.06
C ALA A 73 17.82 23.24 -4.25
N HIS A 74 18.94 23.93 -4.06
CA HIS A 74 19.69 24.56 -5.15
C HIS A 74 20.42 23.55 -6.05
N THR A 75 21.03 22.51 -5.48
CA THR A 75 21.73 21.46 -6.26
C THR A 75 20.76 20.57 -7.03
N ALA A 76 19.58 20.31 -6.48
CA ALA A 76 18.54 19.50 -7.11
C ALA A 76 17.19 20.24 -7.10
N PRO A 77 16.94 21.15 -8.07
CA PRO A 77 15.75 21.99 -8.11
C PRO A 77 14.43 21.20 -8.10
N ARG A 78 14.46 19.98 -8.66
CA ARG A 78 13.32 19.04 -8.63
C ARG A 78 12.85 18.69 -7.22
N LEU A 79 13.72 18.76 -6.21
CA LEU A 79 13.38 18.43 -4.82
C LEU A 79 12.87 19.64 -4.04
N SER A 80 12.98 20.86 -4.59
CA SER A 80 12.58 22.09 -3.90
C SER A 80 11.13 22.06 -3.42
N HIS A 81 10.21 21.56 -4.25
CA HIS A 81 8.78 21.46 -3.90
C HIS A 81 8.49 20.49 -2.74
N ILE A 82 9.37 19.53 -2.49
CA ILE A 82 9.26 18.55 -1.41
C ILE A 82 9.95 19.06 -0.14
N LEU A 83 11.09 19.73 -0.30
CA LEU A 83 11.93 20.21 0.81
C LEU A 83 11.41 21.51 1.42
N LYS A 84 10.75 22.36 0.62
CA LYS A 84 10.22 23.65 1.06
C LYS A 84 9.19 23.53 2.21
N PRO A 85 8.22 22.59 2.17
CA PRO A 85 7.36 22.34 3.33
C PRO A 85 8.10 21.98 4.62
N ILE A 86 9.25 21.30 4.54
CA ILE A 86 10.03 20.94 5.73
C ILE A 86 10.65 22.19 6.37
N LEU A 87 11.17 23.11 5.54
CA LEU A 87 11.68 24.42 5.97
C LEU A 87 10.57 25.30 6.57
N ASP A 88 9.40 25.32 5.94
CA ASP A 88 8.26 26.14 6.39
C ASP A 88 7.73 25.64 7.75
N LEU A 89 7.67 24.32 7.99
CA LEU A 89 7.31 23.73 9.30
C LEU A 89 8.30 24.12 10.41
N GLN A 90 9.59 24.04 10.15
CA GLN A 90 10.63 24.40 11.13
C GLN A 90 10.61 25.88 11.50
N ARG A 91 10.22 26.74 10.55
CA ARG A 91 10.02 28.18 10.78
C ARG A 91 8.69 28.52 11.46
N GLY A 92 7.92 27.51 11.87
CA GLY A 92 6.65 27.67 12.56
C GLY A 92 5.49 28.10 11.66
N GLN A 93 5.61 27.93 10.34
CA GLN A 93 4.52 28.22 9.41
C GLN A 93 3.56 27.03 9.36
N SER A 94 2.26 27.33 9.35
CA SER A 94 1.22 26.32 9.15
C SER A 94 1.21 25.88 7.69
N ILE A 95 1.26 24.57 7.47
CA ILE A 95 1.20 23.98 6.12
C ILE A 95 -0.14 23.28 5.97
N ASP A 96 -0.86 23.62 4.91
CA ASP A 96 -2.04 22.86 4.50
C ASP A 96 -1.59 21.53 3.92
N VAL A 97 -1.78 20.47 4.70
CA VAL A 97 -1.55 19.09 4.28
C VAL A 97 -2.76 18.64 3.47
N ASP A 98 -2.52 18.16 2.26
CA ASP A 98 -3.58 17.58 1.43
C ASP A 98 -4.27 16.44 2.18
N ARG A 99 -5.60 16.41 2.15
CA ARG A 99 -6.41 15.40 2.81
C ARG A 99 -6.06 13.99 2.33
N ALA A 100 -5.63 13.84 1.08
CA ALA A 100 -5.14 12.57 0.56
C ALA A 100 -3.89 12.06 1.31
N HIS A 101 -3.00 12.95 1.74
CA HIS A 101 -1.81 12.59 2.51
C HIS A 101 -2.18 12.16 3.93
N LEU A 102 -3.18 12.77 4.55
CA LEU A 102 -3.70 12.35 5.86
C LEU A 102 -4.29 10.94 5.82
N VAL A 103 -5.04 10.63 4.76
CA VAL A 103 -5.59 9.28 4.56
C VAL A 103 -4.48 8.27 4.34
N ASN A 104 -3.47 8.59 3.53
CA ASN A 104 -2.30 7.73 3.36
C ASN A 104 -1.55 7.49 4.67
N LEU A 105 -1.33 8.53 5.48
CA LEU A 105 -0.66 8.40 6.78
C LEU A 105 -1.45 7.46 7.70
N LEU A 106 -2.76 7.65 7.81
CA LEU A 106 -3.63 6.77 8.59
C LEU A 106 -3.52 5.32 8.12
N VAL A 107 -3.53 5.07 6.81
CA VAL A 107 -3.39 3.73 6.23
C VAL A 107 -2.02 3.14 6.57
N HIS A 108 -0.95 3.94 6.48
CA HIS A 108 0.41 3.49 6.82
C HIS A 108 0.59 3.15 8.30
N GLU A 109 -0.03 3.91 9.21
CA GLU A 109 0.09 3.67 10.65
C GLU A 109 -0.82 2.53 11.15
N THR A 110 -2.00 2.39 10.55
CA THR A 110 -3.01 1.42 11.00
C THR A 110 -2.82 0.03 10.42
N ILE A 111 -2.15 -0.09 9.26
CA ILE A 111 -1.86 -1.38 8.65
C ILE A 111 -0.45 -1.79 9.07
N PRO A 112 -0.30 -2.80 9.94
CA PRO A 112 1.02 -3.30 10.31
C PRO A 112 1.82 -3.66 9.06
N GLU A 113 3.13 -3.41 9.08
CA GLU A 113 4.08 -3.94 8.08
C GLU A 113 4.11 -5.47 8.17
N LEU A 114 3.03 -6.11 7.74
CA LEU A 114 3.02 -7.54 7.48
C LEU A 114 3.99 -7.74 6.33
N ILE A 115 4.90 -8.69 6.52
CA ILE A 115 5.71 -9.30 5.46
C ILE A 115 4.69 -10.01 4.54
N ASN A 116 3.98 -9.23 3.74
CA ASN A 116 2.73 -9.59 3.09
C ASN A 116 2.96 -10.36 1.79
N ASP A 117 4.21 -10.69 1.45
CA ASP A 117 4.52 -11.45 0.23
C ASP A 117 3.81 -12.82 0.25
N ASP A 118 3.59 -13.43 1.42
CA ASP A 118 2.89 -14.73 1.53
C ASP A 118 1.36 -14.61 1.56
N LEU A 119 0.79 -13.59 2.24
CA LEU A 119 -0.66 -13.42 2.35
C LEU A 119 -1.33 -12.97 1.05
N LEU A 120 -0.58 -12.36 0.14
CA LEU A 120 -1.05 -12.02 -1.21
C LEU A 120 -1.47 -13.26 -2.01
N THR A 121 -0.92 -14.45 -1.71
CA THR A 121 -1.35 -15.69 -2.38
C THR A 121 -2.70 -16.21 -1.89
N ILE A 122 -3.11 -15.81 -0.67
CA ILE A 122 -4.34 -16.24 0.00
C ILE A 122 -5.48 -15.24 -0.28
N GLU A 123 -5.14 -13.99 -0.61
CA GLU A 123 -6.12 -12.95 -0.90
C GLU A 123 -6.90 -13.25 -2.19
N THR A 124 -8.18 -13.56 -2.02
CA THR A 124 -9.12 -13.89 -3.08
C THR A 124 -10.13 -12.77 -3.26
N ASN A 125 -10.51 -12.50 -4.51
CA ASN A 125 -11.54 -11.51 -4.80
C ASN A 125 -12.84 -11.92 -4.08
N PRO A 126 -13.43 -11.08 -3.23
CA PRO A 126 -14.67 -11.41 -2.52
C PRO A 126 -15.87 -11.49 -3.46
N GLN A 127 -15.80 -10.86 -4.64
CA GLN A 127 -16.82 -10.92 -5.69
C GLN A 127 -16.60 -12.08 -6.66
N ASP A 128 -15.57 -12.91 -6.45
CA ASP A 128 -15.38 -14.14 -7.22
C ASP A 128 -16.56 -15.09 -6.92
N PRO A 129 -17.34 -15.49 -7.94
CA PRO A 129 -18.48 -16.38 -7.75
C PRO A 129 -18.06 -17.72 -7.12
N ASP A 130 -16.84 -18.23 -7.37
CA ASP A 130 -16.37 -19.46 -6.74
C ASP A 130 -16.15 -19.26 -5.24
N ASN A 131 -15.66 -18.11 -4.82
CA ASN A 131 -15.45 -17.77 -3.42
C ASN A 131 -16.80 -17.55 -2.71
N TRP A 132 -17.73 -16.84 -3.36
CA TRP A 132 -19.09 -16.66 -2.86
C TRP A 132 -19.82 -18.00 -2.71
N CYS A 133 -19.71 -18.90 -3.70
CA CYS A 133 -20.29 -20.24 -3.65
C CYS A 133 -19.69 -21.06 -2.51
N ARG A 134 -18.36 -21.03 -2.31
CA ARG A 134 -17.71 -21.73 -1.20
C ARG A 134 -18.15 -21.25 0.18
N ARG A 135 -18.42 -19.94 0.33
CA ARG A 135 -18.86 -19.34 1.60
C ARG A 135 -20.34 -19.61 1.90
N ASN A 136 -21.20 -19.52 0.89
CA ASN A 136 -22.65 -19.56 1.07
C ASN A 136 -23.26 -20.94 0.78
N VAL A 137 -22.56 -21.76 0.01
CA VAL A 137 -23.03 -23.09 -0.41
C VAL A 137 -21.89 -24.11 -0.27
N PRO A 138 -21.41 -24.37 0.97
CA PRO A 138 -20.24 -25.22 1.22
C PRO A 138 -20.42 -26.66 0.74
N ASN A 139 -21.67 -27.11 0.58
CA ASN A 139 -22.02 -28.46 0.11
C ASN A 139 -21.98 -28.60 -1.42
N LEU A 140 -21.86 -27.51 -2.18
CA LEU A 140 -21.63 -27.57 -3.63
C LEU A 140 -20.14 -27.83 -3.87
N VAL A 141 -19.75 -29.09 -3.77
CA VAL A 141 -18.38 -29.53 -4.03
C VAL A 141 -18.00 -29.16 -5.48
N THR A 142 -16.99 -28.31 -5.63
CA THR A 142 -16.43 -28.00 -6.96
C THR A 142 -15.94 -29.30 -7.59
N ALA A 143 -16.20 -29.50 -8.89
CA ALA A 143 -15.89 -30.74 -9.62
C ALA A 143 -14.43 -31.24 -9.55
N LYS A 144 -13.51 -30.42 -8.99
CA LYS A 144 -12.10 -30.73 -8.76
C LYS A 144 -11.84 -31.55 -7.48
N PHE A 145 -12.78 -31.62 -6.54
CA PHE A 145 -12.67 -32.49 -5.37
C PHE A 145 -13.36 -33.84 -5.65
N ARG A 146 -12.60 -34.81 -6.17
CA ARG A 146 -13.04 -36.21 -6.13
C ARG A 146 -12.93 -36.72 -4.70
N PRO A 147 -13.98 -37.28 -4.10
CA PRO A 147 -13.88 -37.97 -2.82
C PRO A 147 -12.85 -39.11 -2.95
N ILE A 148 -11.88 -39.15 -2.03
CA ILE A 148 -10.97 -40.28 -1.92
C ILE A 148 -11.79 -41.48 -1.44
N LYS A 149 -11.81 -42.55 -2.23
CA LYS A 149 -12.38 -43.84 -1.80
C LYS A 149 -11.36 -44.50 -0.86
N LEU A 150 -11.71 -44.61 0.42
CA LEU A 150 -10.97 -45.47 1.33
C LEU A 150 -11.31 -46.93 1.01
N PRO A 151 -10.33 -47.84 0.93
CA PRO A 151 -10.61 -49.26 0.84
C PRO A 151 -11.33 -49.74 2.11
N ALA A 152 -12.30 -50.63 1.92
CA ALA A 152 -13.07 -51.25 2.99
C ALA A 152 -12.20 -52.13 3.88
#